data_AF-A0A0G1NRF6-F1
#
_entry.id   AF-A0A0G1NRF6-F1
#
_cell.length_a   1.000
_cell.length_b   1.000
_cell.length_c   1.000
_cell.angle_alpha   90.00
_cell.angle_beta   90.00
_cell.angle_gamma   90.00
#
_symmetry.space_group_name_H-M   'P 1'
#
loop_
_entity.id
_entity.type
_entity.pdbx_description
1 polymer ?
#
loop_
_entity_poly.entity_id
_entity_poly.type
_entity_poly.pdbx_seq_one_letter_code
_entity_poly.pdbx_strand_id
1 'polypeptide(L)'
;MGENKTYYHIKRRAKSLGRRLHFAGDQPEVILQSAWTARANPTAQVLNLEFDSTQPRFWVGLIRWLLFIIFASLVYLTGIFSYGGAQSIKEELTQKGTAAAGNLLQAAAALQNMEVDTALAQFQAADKNFTSALGLFADLGQSHLIMADWSLPDSQIWLGQDLLSSGQHLAKAGISLITALKPLVTYWDGLTVTGSNFNNAGEQIGQILIANARQIDIALAEVKLADAALRKIRIQSVDPAYAATVLEAQSKTQALSEAMEILGGLAKRLPNAMGFGIPQHYLFLNQNNNELRPTGGFIGSVAVVELAHGNIVSISADTSQRLDGQNKYSDVPLPDPLKAITAYYGIRDANWEPNFPTAVQTISKLYQQAGGGSVDGMIALTPEVITDVLAITGPIDLPQYKLKLSAENFVEKTQKQIEIADQNLHDNPKQILIDFMPILMNRLMSANSRELRLIGQSLFNRLMNKDILIYFSDPQLEKVMAILGWSGEIKVTPPATDYLYVVEANLGGNKSSASIVREASIVRELKLATQIFAPAEIKDSLTVRYTHTGTAKFPDGVNRNYIRVYLPMGAHITETLGQDADTQIDIDSSDGKTVVGFWLTINPSETKEININYTLPFALNFTNGKANYNLQV
;
A
#
# COMPACT_ATOMS: atom_id res chain seq x y z
N MET A 1 24.77 -24.85 -35.92
CA MET A 1 23.57 -24.91 -35.05
C MET A 1 24.05 -24.66 -33.63
N GLY A 2 23.96 -23.41 -33.17
CA GLY A 2 24.24 -23.05 -31.78
C GLY A 2 22.97 -22.43 -31.21
N GLU A 3 22.44 -23.00 -30.14
CA GLU A 3 21.35 -22.38 -29.38
C GLU A 3 21.90 -21.10 -28.74
N ASN A 4 21.49 -19.93 -29.24
CA ASN A 4 21.76 -18.68 -28.55
C ASN A 4 20.88 -18.63 -27.30
N LYS A 5 21.44 -19.04 -26.16
CA LYS A 5 20.86 -18.86 -24.83
C LYS A 5 21.16 -17.45 -24.35
N THR A 6 20.13 -16.64 -24.16
CA THR A 6 20.26 -15.33 -23.50
C THR A 6 19.90 -15.50 -22.04
N TYR A 7 20.88 -15.32 -21.14
CA TYR A 7 20.68 -15.38 -19.70
C TYR A 7 20.37 -13.99 -19.14
N TYR A 8 19.31 -13.87 -18.36
CA TYR A 8 19.00 -12.65 -17.61
C TYR A 8 19.24 -12.90 -16.12
N HIS A 9 20.12 -12.10 -15.50
CA HIS A 9 20.39 -12.14 -14.06
C HIS A 9 19.67 -11.00 -13.36
N ILE A 10 18.58 -11.30 -12.64
CA ILE A 10 17.97 -10.35 -11.71
C ILE A 10 18.52 -10.63 -10.32
N LYS A 11 19.54 -9.87 -9.90
CA LYS A 11 20.06 -9.90 -8.52
C LYS A 11 19.31 -8.88 -7.68
N ARG A 12 18.45 -9.33 -6.77
CA ARG A 12 17.86 -8.48 -5.72
C ARG A 12 18.54 -8.81 -4.40
N ARG A 13 19.47 -7.95 -3.96
CA ARG A 13 20.09 -8.06 -2.61
C ARG A 13 19.11 -7.50 -1.58
N ALA A 14 18.36 -8.37 -0.91
CA ALA A 14 17.76 -8.03 0.38
C ALA A 14 18.74 -8.49 1.47
N LYS A 15 19.32 -7.55 2.20
CA LYS A 15 20.23 -7.84 3.31
C LYS A 15 19.47 -7.51 4.61
N SER A 16 18.76 -8.47 5.20
CA SER A 16 18.20 -8.29 6.54
C SER A 16 19.27 -8.63 7.58
N LEU A 17 20.06 -7.64 7.98
CA LEU A 17 20.81 -7.73 9.23
C LEU A 17 19.85 -7.36 10.36
N GLY A 18 19.74 -8.24 11.35
CA GLY A 18 19.10 -7.90 12.62
C GLY A 18 19.63 -6.56 13.12
N ARG A 19 18.73 -5.58 13.25
CA ARG A 19 18.92 -4.15 13.54
C ARG A 19 19.45 -3.25 12.40
N ARG A 20 18.54 -2.34 12.02
CA ARG A 20 18.69 -0.94 11.54
C ARG A 20 18.40 -0.65 10.05
N LEU A 21 17.44 0.26 9.89
CA LEU A 21 17.10 1.05 8.72
C LEU A 21 18.28 1.91 8.23
N HIS A 22 18.48 1.96 6.92
CA HIS A 22 18.60 3.18 6.10
C HIS A 22 18.54 2.77 4.62
N PHE A 23 17.59 3.36 3.89
CA PHE A 23 17.44 3.21 2.45
C PHE A 23 18.23 4.33 1.77
N ALA A 24 19.30 3.98 1.07
CA ALA A 24 19.78 4.74 -0.08
C ALA A 24 19.44 3.87 -1.30
N GLY A 25 18.56 4.38 -2.15
CA GLY A 25 18.11 3.65 -3.34
C GLY A 25 19.16 3.74 -4.44
N ASP A 26 19.79 2.61 -4.76
CA ASP A 26 20.33 2.39 -6.10
C ASP A 26 19.29 1.62 -6.90
N GLN A 27 18.89 2.22 -8.02
CA GLN A 27 18.04 1.67 -9.07
C GLN A 27 18.60 0.33 -9.59
N PRO A 28 17.78 -0.69 -9.91
CA PRO A 28 18.15 -1.61 -10.97
C PRO A 28 17.89 -0.92 -12.32
N GLU A 29 18.93 -0.32 -12.87
CA GLU A 29 19.00 0.00 -14.30
C GLU A 29 18.85 -1.29 -15.12
N VAL A 30 17.76 -1.42 -15.87
CA VAL A 30 17.70 -2.31 -17.03
C VAL A 30 18.00 -1.46 -18.25
N ILE A 31 19.28 -1.33 -18.59
CA ILE A 31 19.73 -0.70 -19.83
C ILE A 31 19.47 -1.69 -20.98
N LEU A 32 18.45 -1.43 -21.79
CA LEU A 32 18.36 -1.96 -23.15
C LEU A 32 19.00 -0.95 -24.10
N GLN A 33 20.32 -1.03 -24.32
CA GLN A 33 20.98 -0.33 -25.41
C GLN A 33 21.05 -1.24 -26.64
N SER A 34 20.20 -0.96 -27.64
CA SER A 34 20.51 -1.27 -29.04
C SER A 34 20.83 0.05 -29.73
N ALA A 35 22.11 0.28 -30.00
CA ALA A 35 22.61 1.48 -30.64
C ALA A 35 22.16 1.56 -32.12
N TRP A 36 21.43 2.62 -32.47
CA TRP A 36 21.46 3.24 -33.78
C TRP A 36 21.45 4.76 -33.58
N THR A 37 22.55 5.40 -33.96
CA THR A 37 22.79 6.84 -33.81
C THR A 37 22.12 7.62 -34.93
N ALA A 38 21.23 8.55 -34.57
CA ALA A 38 20.88 9.69 -35.41
C ALA A 38 20.91 10.96 -34.55
N ARG A 39 21.71 11.93 -34.98
CA ARG A 39 22.06 13.17 -34.28
C ARG A 39 20.82 13.99 -33.91
N ALA A 40 20.71 14.40 -32.64
CA ALA A 40 19.75 15.38 -32.17
C ALA A 40 20.39 16.77 -32.03
N ASN A 41 19.64 17.79 -32.48
CA ASN A 41 19.94 19.22 -32.47
C ASN A 41 19.84 19.78 -31.02
N PRO A 42 20.71 20.71 -30.57
CA PRO A 42 20.72 21.15 -29.18
C PRO A 42 19.97 22.48 -28.97
N THR A 43 18.66 22.43 -28.74
CA THR A 43 17.92 23.56 -28.13
C THR A 43 16.60 23.09 -27.50
N ALA A 44 16.69 22.47 -26.32
CA ALA A 44 15.58 22.42 -25.36
C ALA A 44 16.18 22.37 -23.94
N GLN A 45 16.04 23.45 -23.18
CA GLN A 45 16.39 23.45 -21.76
C GLN A 45 15.37 22.59 -21.01
N VAL A 46 15.77 21.41 -20.58
CA VAL A 46 15.01 20.55 -19.67
C VAL A 46 15.27 21.03 -18.25
N LEU A 47 14.22 21.42 -17.55
CA LEU A 47 14.28 21.83 -16.14
C LEU A 47 14.47 20.58 -15.28
N ASN A 48 15.70 20.30 -14.86
CA ASN A 48 15.98 19.25 -13.88
C ASN A 48 15.73 19.79 -12.47
N LEU A 49 14.70 19.26 -11.80
CA LEU A 49 14.47 19.46 -10.37
C LEU A 49 14.70 18.11 -9.68
N GLU A 50 15.77 18.01 -8.89
CA GLU A 50 16.02 16.87 -7.99
C GLU A 50 15.12 16.97 -6.76
N PHE A 51 14.53 15.84 -6.33
CA PHE A 51 13.63 15.78 -5.18
C PHE A 51 14.04 14.66 -4.21
N ASP A 52 14.00 14.99 -2.92
CA ASP A 52 14.34 14.14 -1.78
C ASP A 52 13.29 13.01 -1.54
N SER A 53 13.78 11.85 -1.14
CA SER A 53 13.09 10.55 -1.10
C SER A 53 12.24 10.28 0.15
N THR A 54 12.10 11.28 1.01
CA THR A 54 11.49 11.17 2.36
C THR A 54 9.99 11.43 2.42
N GLN A 55 9.35 11.80 1.30
CA GLN A 55 7.94 12.21 1.23
C GLN A 55 6.99 11.04 0.84
N PRO A 56 5.75 10.98 1.39
CA PRO A 56 4.79 9.93 1.06
C PRO A 56 4.42 9.94 -0.43
N ARG A 57 4.67 8.80 -1.10
CA ARG A 57 4.58 8.61 -2.57
C ARG A 57 3.22 8.95 -3.19
N PHE A 58 2.14 8.89 -2.42
CA PHE A 58 0.78 9.14 -2.90
C PHE A 58 0.56 10.60 -3.35
N TRP A 59 0.92 11.57 -2.50
CA TRP A 59 0.76 13.00 -2.81
C TRP A 59 1.71 13.45 -3.92
N VAL A 60 2.92 12.91 -3.96
CA VAL A 60 3.91 13.20 -5.02
C VAL A 60 3.42 12.75 -6.40
N GLY A 61 2.72 11.61 -6.47
CA GLY A 61 2.11 11.10 -7.71
C GLY A 61 0.95 11.97 -8.21
N LEU A 62 0.04 12.37 -7.30
CA LEU A 62 -1.11 13.24 -7.59
C LEU A 62 -0.70 14.67 -8.00
N ILE A 63 0.44 15.14 -7.52
CA ILE A 63 0.90 16.52 -7.79
C ILE A 63 1.66 16.61 -9.11
N ARG A 64 2.54 15.64 -9.41
CA ARG A 64 3.13 15.43 -10.76
C ARG A 64 2.05 15.24 -11.84
N TRP A 65 0.87 14.86 -11.41
CA TRP A 65 -0.31 14.58 -12.19
C TRP A 65 -1.08 15.84 -12.60
N LEU A 66 -1.40 16.76 -11.68
CA LEU A 66 -1.92 18.10 -12.01
C LEU A 66 -0.94 18.89 -12.90
N LEU A 67 0.36 18.78 -12.62
CA LEU A 67 1.45 19.51 -13.28
C LEU A 67 1.50 19.35 -14.80
N PHE A 68 1.14 18.17 -15.31
CA PHE A 68 1.36 17.83 -16.72
C PHE A 68 0.14 18.11 -17.62
N ILE A 69 -1.07 17.90 -17.10
CA ILE A 69 -2.36 18.20 -17.78
C ILE A 69 -2.45 19.69 -18.13
N ILE A 70 -1.99 20.48 -17.19
CA ILE A 70 -2.00 21.92 -17.23
C ILE A 70 -0.97 22.44 -18.24
N PHE A 71 0.21 21.82 -18.29
CA PHE A 71 1.23 22.11 -19.30
C PHE A 71 0.72 21.75 -20.71
N ALA A 72 0.00 20.63 -20.89
CA ALA A 72 -0.67 20.26 -22.15
C ALA A 72 -1.59 21.36 -22.67
N SER A 73 -2.39 21.90 -21.75
CA SER A 73 -3.42 22.90 -22.02
C SER A 73 -2.82 24.22 -22.48
N LEU A 74 -1.70 24.61 -21.85
CA LEU A 74 -0.91 25.78 -22.21
C LEU A 74 -0.37 25.73 -23.63
N VAL A 75 0.26 24.61 -24.01
CA VAL A 75 0.99 24.55 -25.28
C VAL A 75 0.04 24.27 -26.46
N TYR A 76 -1.12 23.63 -26.21
CA TYR A 76 -2.17 23.53 -27.24
C TYR A 76 -2.84 24.89 -27.51
N LEU A 77 -3.14 25.67 -26.47
CA LEU A 77 -3.68 27.03 -26.62
C LEU A 77 -2.70 27.99 -27.32
N THR A 78 -1.37 27.83 -27.16
CA THR A 78 -0.41 28.69 -27.89
C THR A 78 -0.34 28.38 -29.40
N GLY A 79 -0.53 27.11 -29.79
CA GLY A 79 -0.47 26.66 -31.20
C GLY A 79 -1.65 27.09 -32.07
N ILE A 80 -2.86 27.14 -31.50
CA ILE A 80 -4.10 27.48 -32.23
C ILE A 80 -4.06 28.91 -32.79
N PHE A 81 -3.72 29.92 -32.00
CA PHE A 81 -4.01 31.31 -32.38
C PHE A 81 -2.87 32.00 -33.17
N SER A 82 -2.30 31.36 -34.18
CA SER A 82 -1.15 31.92 -34.93
C SER A 82 -1.53 32.97 -35.99
N TYR A 83 -2.81 33.34 -36.14
CA TYR A 83 -3.30 34.20 -37.22
C TYR A 83 -4.06 35.46 -36.76
N GLY A 84 -3.43 36.63 -37.00
CA GLY A 84 -4.02 37.85 -37.53
C GLY A 84 -4.94 38.74 -36.67
N GLY A 85 -6.15 38.28 -36.33
CA GLY A 85 -7.26 39.18 -35.95
C GLY A 85 -7.63 39.21 -34.47
N ALA A 86 -7.04 38.36 -33.64
CA ALA A 86 -7.50 38.04 -32.28
C ALA A 86 -6.39 38.00 -31.23
N GLN A 87 -5.28 38.68 -31.48
CA GLN A 87 -4.08 38.58 -30.63
C GLN A 87 -4.36 38.96 -29.17
N SER A 88 -5.17 40.00 -28.90
CA SER A 88 -5.46 40.42 -27.52
C SER A 88 -6.22 39.36 -26.73
N ILE A 89 -7.24 38.73 -27.32
CA ILE A 89 -8.03 37.66 -26.68
C ILE A 89 -7.18 36.39 -26.55
N LYS A 90 -6.36 36.06 -27.55
CA LYS A 90 -5.36 34.97 -27.43
C LYS A 90 -4.43 35.21 -26.26
N GLU A 91 -3.83 36.39 -26.19
CA GLU A 91 -2.85 36.75 -25.17
C GLU A 91 -3.48 36.70 -23.79
N GLU A 92 -4.69 37.25 -23.64
CA GLU A 92 -5.41 37.20 -22.38
C GLU A 92 -5.80 35.76 -22.00
N LEU A 93 -6.30 34.96 -22.94
CA LEU A 93 -6.63 33.55 -22.72
C LEU A 93 -5.40 32.74 -22.31
N THR A 94 -4.28 32.94 -23.00
CA THR A 94 -3.00 32.30 -22.69
C THR A 94 -2.50 32.73 -21.32
N GLN A 95 -2.60 34.02 -20.99
CA GLN A 95 -2.20 34.57 -19.70
C GLN A 95 -3.05 34.00 -18.56
N LYS A 96 -4.38 34.00 -18.70
CA LYS A 96 -5.31 33.46 -17.70
C LYS A 96 -5.14 31.96 -17.54
N GLY A 97 -5.05 31.22 -18.65
CA GLY A 97 -4.76 29.78 -18.63
C GLY A 97 -3.44 29.47 -17.92
N THR A 98 -2.38 30.23 -18.21
CA THR A 98 -1.05 30.08 -17.58
C THR A 98 -1.02 30.47 -16.11
N ALA A 99 -1.76 31.51 -15.74
CA ALA A 99 -1.91 31.87 -14.33
C ALA A 99 -2.70 30.78 -13.58
N ALA A 100 -3.83 30.33 -14.13
CA ALA A 100 -4.66 29.28 -13.52
C ALA A 100 -3.86 28.00 -13.30
N ALA A 101 -3.13 27.60 -14.35
CA ALA A 101 -2.14 26.56 -14.37
C ALA A 101 -1.15 26.67 -13.20
N GLY A 102 -0.40 27.78 -13.16
CA GLY A 102 0.61 28.04 -12.13
C GLY A 102 0.04 28.03 -10.71
N ASN A 103 -1.18 28.51 -10.51
CA ASN A 103 -1.86 28.46 -9.22
C ASN A 103 -2.18 27.02 -8.80
N LEU A 104 -2.66 26.15 -9.70
CA LEU A 104 -2.85 24.73 -9.37
C LEU A 104 -1.52 24.05 -8.99
N LEU A 105 -0.40 24.43 -9.63
CA LEU A 105 0.93 23.90 -9.28
C LEU A 105 1.36 24.33 -7.88
N GLN A 106 1.13 25.59 -7.56
CA GLN A 106 1.43 26.14 -6.23
C GLN A 106 0.52 25.54 -5.16
N ALA A 107 -0.76 25.31 -5.48
CA ALA A 107 -1.68 24.62 -4.58
C ALA A 107 -1.17 23.20 -4.28
N ALA A 108 -0.77 22.48 -5.32
CA ALA A 108 -0.21 21.15 -5.22
C ALA A 108 1.08 21.15 -4.36
N ALA A 109 2.02 22.07 -4.61
CA ALA A 109 3.23 22.21 -3.81
C ALA A 109 2.93 22.54 -2.33
N ALA A 110 1.98 23.44 -2.07
CA ALA A 110 1.56 23.78 -0.72
C ALA A 110 0.99 22.57 0.04
N LEU A 111 0.24 21.68 -0.64
CA LEU A 111 -0.24 20.43 -0.03
C LEU A 111 0.88 19.47 0.36
N GLN A 112 2.02 19.46 -0.36
CA GLN A 112 3.18 18.65 0.05
C GLN A 112 3.73 19.09 1.40
N ASN A 113 3.67 20.40 1.65
CA ASN A 113 4.13 21.01 2.88
C ASN A 113 3.04 21.07 3.96
N MET A 114 1.85 20.48 3.71
CA MET A 114 0.66 20.59 4.56
C MET A 114 0.20 22.04 4.80
N GLU A 115 0.55 22.98 3.92
CA GLU A 115 0.15 24.39 3.98
C GLU A 115 -1.27 24.56 3.42
N VAL A 116 -2.27 24.06 4.15
CA VAL A 116 -3.66 24.00 3.68
C VAL A 116 -4.26 25.36 3.34
N ASP A 117 -3.86 26.43 4.03
CA ASP A 117 -4.31 27.79 3.74
C ASP A 117 -3.73 28.33 2.43
N THR A 118 -2.43 28.13 2.22
CA THR A 118 -1.78 28.44 0.95
C THR A 118 -2.42 27.66 -0.18
N ALA A 119 -2.63 26.36 0.00
CA ALA A 119 -3.26 25.51 -1.01
C ALA A 119 -4.66 25.98 -1.38
N LEU A 120 -5.49 26.32 -0.38
CA LEU A 120 -6.84 26.84 -0.59
C LEU A 120 -6.83 28.14 -1.40
N ALA A 121 -5.98 29.10 -1.02
CA ALA A 121 -5.86 30.37 -1.73
C ALA A 121 -5.44 30.18 -3.20
N GLN A 122 -4.53 29.24 -3.44
CA GLN A 122 -4.05 28.90 -4.78
C GLN A 122 -5.14 28.20 -5.63
N PHE A 123 -5.92 27.28 -5.06
CA PHE A 123 -7.07 26.70 -5.76
C PHE A 123 -8.13 27.75 -6.10
N GLN A 124 -8.40 28.70 -5.20
CA GLN A 124 -9.32 29.81 -5.46
C GLN A 124 -8.82 30.75 -6.57
N ALA A 125 -7.51 31.05 -6.57
CA ALA A 125 -6.90 31.84 -7.64
C ALA A 125 -6.94 31.11 -8.99
N ALA A 126 -6.76 29.79 -8.99
CA ALA A 126 -6.92 28.95 -10.18
C ALA A 126 -8.35 29.00 -10.73
N ASP A 127 -9.35 28.75 -9.88
CA ASP A 127 -10.77 28.79 -10.27
C ASP A 127 -11.16 30.16 -10.85
N LYS A 128 -10.72 31.25 -10.23
CA LYS A 128 -10.96 32.62 -10.76
C LYS A 128 -10.38 32.80 -12.15
N ASN A 129 -9.13 32.37 -12.38
CA ASN A 129 -8.48 32.51 -13.68
C ASN A 129 -9.10 31.60 -14.75
N PHE A 130 -9.47 30.36 -14.42
CA PHE A 130 -10.22 29.50 -15.35
C PHE A 130 -11.60 30.08 -15.68
N THR A 131 -12.30 30.63 -14.68
CA THR A 131 -13.60 31.29 -14.88
C THR A 131 -13.48 32.48 -15.84
N SER A 132 -12.45 33.31 -15.67
CA SER A 132 -12.18 34.40 -16.62
C SER A 132 -11.86 33.88 -18.02
N ALA A 133 -11.03 32.84 -18.15
CA ALA A 133 -10.67 32.26 -19.44
C ALA A 133 -11.90 31.65 -20.17
N LEU A 134 -12.79 30.97 -19.43
CA LEU A 134 -14.04 30.45 -19.98
C LEU A 134 -15.02 31.56 -20.38
N GLY A 135 -15.04 32.68 -19.64
CA GLY A 135 -15.80 33.87 -20.02
C GLY A 135 -15.38 34.44 -21.37
N LEU A 136 -14.07 34.54 -21.60
CA LEU A 136 -13.52 34.97 -22.91
C LEU A 136 -13.98 34.05 -24.05
N PHE A 137 -14.04 32.72 -23.83
CA PHE A 137 -14.58 31.78 -24.81
C PHE A 137 -16.07 31.98 -25.09
N ALA A 138 -16.88 32.28 -24.06
CA ALA A 138 -18.30 32.54 -24.21
C ALA A 138 -18.57 33.84 -25.00
N ASP A 139 -17.79 34.90 -24.72
CA ASP A 139 -17.86 36.18 -25.43
C ASP A 139 -17.46 36.03 -26.91
N LEU A 140 -16.47 35.17 -27.19
CA LEU A 140 -16.14 34.77 -28.56
C LEU A 140 -17.32 34.07 -29.25
N GLY A 141 -17.95 33.09 -28.60
CA GLY A 141 -19.10 32.35 -29.15
C GLY A 141 -20.32 33.20 -29.46
N GLN A 142 -20.58 34.26 -28.67
CA GLN A 142 -21.69 35.21 -28.87
C GLN A 142 -21.44 36.18 -30.04
N SER A 143 -20.18 36.39 -30.43
CA SER A 143 -19.78 37.31 -31.50
C SER A 143 -19.60 36.58 -32.83
N HIS A 144 -20.68 35.95 -33.33
CA HIS A 144 -20.72 35.27 -34.64
C HIS A 144 -20.33 36.13 -35.86
N LEU A 145 -20.08 37.44 -35.70
CA LEU A 145 -19.69 38.36 -36.76
C LEU A 145 -18.17 38.50 -36.96
N ILE A 146 -17.33 38.01 -36.04
CA ILE A 146 -15.85 38.13 -36.13
C ILE A 146 -15.19 36.84 -36.64
N MET A 147 -15.89 35.69 -36.57
CA MET A 147 -15.32 34.37 -36.88
C MET A 147 -15.14 34.06 -38.38
N ALA A 148 -15.68 34.86 -39.29
CA ALA A 148 -15.54 34.63 -40.73
C ALA A 148 -14.08 34.75 -41.23
N ASP A 149 -13.19 35.39 -40.45
CA ASP A 149 -11.78 35.60 -40.78
C ASP A 149 -10.83 34.61 -40.05
N TRP A 150 -11.36 33.68 -39.25
CA TRP A 150 -10.54 32.71 -38.51
C TRP A 150 -10.47 31.38 -39.26
N SER A 151 -9.31 31.05 -39.81
CA SER A 151 -9.01 29.75 -40.43
C SER A 151 -8.78 28.63 -39.39
N LEU A 152 -9.52 28.63 -38.29
CA LEU A 152 -9.48 27.57 -37.28
C LEU A 152 -10.59 26.56 -37.56
N PRO A 153 -10.28 25.24 -37.61
CA PRO A 153 -11.33 24.24 -37.60
C PRO A 153 -12.13 24.38 -36.30
N ASP A 154 -13.46 24.43 -36.38
CA ASP A 154 -14.38 24.54 -35.22
C ASP A 154 -13.97 23.62 -34.06
N SER A 155 -13.45 22.43 -34.38
CA SER A 155 -12.98 21.42 -33.41
C SER A 155 -11.89 21.91 -32.43
N GLN A 156 -11.07 22.90 -32.78
CA GLN A 156 -9.97 23.37 -31.93
C GLN A 156 -10.44 24.33 -30.82
N ILE A 157 -11.48 25.13 -31.09
CA ILE A 157 -12.08 26.06 -30.13
C ILE A 157 -12.77 25.28 -29.00
N TRP A 158 -13.56 24.27 -29.35
CA TRP A 158 -14.24 23.39 -28.39
C TRP A 158 -13.25 22.61 -27.52
N LEU A 159 -12.10 22.22 -28.07
CA LEU A 159 -11.05 21.52 -27.33
C LEU A 159 -10.40 22.40 -26.24
N GLY A 160 -10.09 23.66 -26.57
CA GLY A 160 -9.58 24.62 -25.58
C GLY A 160 -10.57 24.88 -24.45
N GLN A 161 -11.87 24.96 -24.79
CA GLN A 161 -12.94 25.11 -23.80
C GLN A 161 -13.05 23.89 -22.87
N ASP A 162 -13.01 22.67 -23.40
CA ASP A 162 -13.08 21.44 -22.60
C ASP A 162 -11.86 21.29 -21.67
N LEU A 163 -10.65 21.68 -22.11
CA LEU A 163 -9.46 21.71 -21.27
C LEU A 163 -9.58 22.71 -20.11
N LEU A 164 -10.02 23.94 -20.39
CA LEU A 164 -10.23 24.95 -19.35
C LEU A 164 -11.36 24.57 -18.39
N SER A 165 -12.43 23.97 -18.89
CA SER A 165 -13.52 23.43 -18.08
C SER A 165 -13.02 22.34 -17.14
N SER A 166 -12.20 21.40 -17.63
CA SER A 166 -11.55 20.42 -16.79
C SER A 166 -10.68 21.07 -15.71
N GLY A 167 -9.86 22.06 -16.07
CA GLY A 167 -9.01 22.78 -15.12
C GLY A 167 -9.81 23.50 -14.02
N GLN A 168 -10.93 24.13 -14.38
CA GLN A 168 -11.84 24.78 -13.44
C GLN A 168 -12.44 23.79 -12.45
N HIS A 169 -12.95 22.67 -12.96
CA HIS A 169 -13.53 21.61 -12.13
C HIS A 169 -12.48 21.01 -11.18
N LEU A 170 -11.23 20.81 -11.62
CA LEU A 170 -10.14 20.40 -10.73
C LEU A 170 -9.81 21.45 -9.66
N ALA A 171 -9.87 22.74 -9.99
CA ALA A 171 -9.69 23.80 -9.01
C ALA A 171 -10.79 23.77 -7.93
N LYS A 172 -12.06 23.66 -8.34
CA LYS A 172 -13.22 23.54 -7.43
C LYS A 172 -13.18 22.27 -6.57
N ALA A 173 -12.73 21.16 -7.15
CA ALA A 173 -12.48 19.93 -6.41
C ALA A 173 -11.44 20.15 -5.30
N GLY A 174 -10.33 20.82 -5.62
CA GLY A 174 -9.31 21.21 -4.66
C GLY A 174 -9.85 22.09 -3.53
N ILE A 175 -10.63 23.13 -3.86
CA ILE A 175 -11.29 23.99 -2.85
C ILE A 175 -12.14 23.16 -1.89
N SER A 176 -12.99 22.28 -2.42
CA SER A 176 -13.93 21.48 -1.63
C SER A 176 -13.19 20.46 -0.74
N LEU A 177 -12.17 19.81 -1.29
CA LEU A 177 -11.34 18.86 -0.54
C LEU A 177 -10.59 19.54 0.61
N ILE A 178 -9.97 20.70 0.37
CA ILE A 178 -9.25 21.42 1.42
C ILE A 178 -10.20 22.00 2.45
N THR A 179 -11.39 22.45 2.03
CA THR A 179 -12.45 22.84 2.97
C THR A 179 -12.84 21.68 3.89
N ALA A 180 -12.90 20.45 3.36
CA ALA A 180 -13.19 19.26 4.16
C ALA A 180 -12.07 18.90 5.16
N LEU A 181 -10.82 19.04 4.75
CA LEU A 181 -9.64 18.60 5.51
C LEU A 181 -9.11 19.64 6.51
N LYS A 182 -9.31 20.94 6.22
CA LYS A 182 -8.77 22.04 7.04
C LYS A 182 -9.19 21.97 8.51
N PRO A 183 -10.44 21.61 8.89
CA PRO A 183 -10.81 21.45 10.30
C PRO A 183 -10.01 20.34 11.00
N LEU A 184 -9.71 19.25 10.30
CA LEU A 184 -8.90 18.15 10.84
C LEU A 184 -7.45 18.59 11.07
N VAL A 185 -6.86 19.31 10.11
CA VAL A 185 -5.51 19.88 10.25
C VAL A 185 -5.46 20.89 11.38
N THR A 186 -6.45 21.77 11.47
CA THR A 186 -6.56 22.78 12.53
C THR A 186 -6.70 22.13 13.91
N TYR A 187 -7.53 21.08 14.01
CA TYR A 187 -7.67 20.29 15.23
C TYR A 187 -6.33 19.67 15.63
N TRP A 188 -5.63 19.06 14.68
CA TRP A 188 -4.35 18.39 14.91
C TRP A 188 -3.23 19.35 15.32
N ASP A 189 -3.13 20.52 14.69
CA ASP A 189 -2.15 21.53 15.03
C ASP A 189 -2.47 22.24 16.34
N GLY A 190 -3.76 22.37 16.66
CA GLY A 190 -4.28 22.93 17.91
C GLY A 190 -4.15 22.01 19.13
N LEU A 191 -3.75 20.74 18.96
CA LEU A 191 -3.43 19.83 20.06
C LEU A 191 -2.21 20.33 20.84
N THR A 192 -2.47 21.26 21.75
CA THR A 192 -1.56 21.71 22.80
C THR A 192 -1.65 20.74 23.96
N VAL A 193 -0.51 20.39 24.53
CA VAL A 193 -0.36 19.42 25.63
C VAL A 193 -1.06 19.95 26.88
N THR A 194 -2.36 19.73 27.00
CA THR A 194 -3.08 19.75 28.28
C THR A 194 -4.02 18.55 28.31
N GLY A 195 -3.79 17.65 29.26
CA GLY A 195 -4.20 16.24 29.28
C GLY A 195 -5.70 15.93 29.40
N SER A 196 -6.57 16.81 28.93
CA SER A 196 -8.03 16.58 28.86
C SER A 196 -8.56 16.46 27.43
N ASN A 197 -7.87 17.01 26.42
CA ASN A 197 -8.42 17.11 25.06
C ASN A 197 -8.29 15.83 24.22
N PHE A 198 -7.41 14.89 24.60
CA PHE A 198 -7.20 13.67 23.82
C PHE A 198 -8.20 12.55 24.11
N ASN A 199 -8.83 12.58 25.29
CA ASN A 199 -9.83 11.57 25.68
C ASN A 199 -11.03 11.53 24.73
N ASN A 200 -11.27 12.61 23.99
CA ASN A 200 -12.32 12.73 22.99
C ASN A 200 -11.76 12.92 21.57
N ALA A 201 -10.48 12.62 21.32
CA ALA A 201 -9.87 12.90 20.03
C ALA A 201 -10.55 12.12 18.89
N GLY A 202 -10.85 10.84 19.11
CA GLY A 202 -11.60 10.06 18.15
C GLY A 202 -13.02 10.59 17.93
N GLU A 203 -13.69 11.06 18.98
CA GLU A 203 -15.00 11.71 18.85
C GLU A 203 -14.91 13.01 18.01
N GLN A 204 -13.96 13.88 18.31
CA GLN A 204 -13.78 15.13 17.57
C GLN A 204 -13.42 14.88 16.10
N ILE A 205 -12.51 13.93 15.84
CA ILE A 205 -12.15 13.52 14.47
C ILE A 205 -13.38 12.97 13.75
N GLY A 206 -14.15 12.09 14.38
CA GLY A 206 -15.36 11.54 13.78
C GLY A 206 -16.42 12.60 13.49
N GLN A 207 -16.64 13.55 14.40
CA GLN A 207 -17.55 14.68 14.19
C GLN A 207 -17.09 15.58 13.04
N ILE A 208 -15.78 15.86 12.95
CA ILE A 208 -15.20 16.61 11.82
C ILE A 208 -15.44 15.87 10.51
N LEU A 209 -15.22 14.57 10.45
CA LEU A 209 -15.48 13.76 9.25
C LEU A 209 -16.95 13.79 8.84
N ILE A 210 -17.87 13.61 9.81
CA ILE A 210 -19.33 13.67 9.57
C ILE A 210 -19.73 15.05 9.04
N ALA A 211 -19.30 16.13 9.71
CA ALA A 211 -19.66 17.50 9.35
C ALA A 211 -19.15 17.90 7.95
N ASN A 212 -18.05 17.29 7.50
CA ASN A 212 -17.39 17.63 6.25
C ASN A 212 -17.59 16.58 5.12
N ALA A 213 -18.34 15.51 5.36
CA ALA A 213 -18.57 14.45 4.37
C ALA A 213 -19.15 15.00 3.05
N ARG A 214 -20.05 16.00 3.13
CA ARG A 214 -20.62 16.66 1.94
C ARG A 214 -19.57 17.34 1.07
N GLN A 215 -18.52 17.91 1.67
CA GLN A 215 -17.47 18.60 0.91
C GLN A 215 -16.63 17.61 0.09
N ILE A 216 -16.46 16.38 0.60
CA ILE A 216 -15.79 15.30 -0.14
C ILE A 216 -16.67 14.85 -1.33
N ASP A 217 -18.00 14.78 -1.14
CA ASP A 217 -18.93 14.49 -2.23
C ASP A 217 -18.92 15.56 -3.33
N ILE A 218 -18.85 16.83 -2.95
CA ILE A 218 -18.70 17.95 -3.90
C ILE A 218 -17.37 17.82 -4.64
N ALA A 219 -16.26 17.56 -3.93
CA ALA A 219 -14.96 17.37 -4.55
C ALA A 219 -14.97 16.22 -5.57
N LEU A 220 -15.57 15.08 -5.22
CA LEU A 220 -15.74 13.95 -6.14
C LEU A 220 -16.59 14.32 -7.36
N ALA A 221 -17.71 15.03 -7.18
CA ALA A 221 -18.55 15.46 -8.28
C ALA A 221 -17.79 16.37 -9.26
N GLU A 222 -17.01 17.32 -8.74
CA GLU A 222 -16.15 18.19 -9.54
C GLU A 222 -15.06 17.39 -10.29
N VAL A 223 -14.40 16.42 -9.65
CA VAL A 223 -13.45 15.54 -10.36
C VAL A 223 -14.12 14.75 -11.50
N LYS A 224 -15.34 14.24 -11.30
CA LYS A 224 -16.09 13.55 -12.36
C LYS A 224 -16.43 14.46 -13.52
N LEU A 225 -16.77 15.72 -13.26
CA LEU A 225 -17.01 16.71 -14.30
C LEU A 225 -15.72 17.05 -15.06
N ALA A 226 -14.58 17.12 -14.37
CA ALA A 226 -13.28 17.28 -15.02
C ALA A 226 -12.95 16.10 -15.95
N ASP A 227 -13.12 14.86 -15.47
CA ASP A 227 -12.91 13.65 -16.28
C ASP A 227 -13.82 13.63 -17.52
N ALA A 228 -15.10 13.98 -17.33
CA ALA A 228 -16.07 14.04 -18.41
C ALA A 228 -15.71 15.11 -19.46
N ALA A 229 -15.19 16.27 -19.05
CA ALA A 229 -14.71 17.29 -19.98
C ALA A 229 -13.53 16.79 -20.81
N LEU A 230 -12.53 16.14 -20.19
CA LEU A 230 -11.38 15.59 -20.92
C LEU A 230 -11.76 14.45 -21.87
N ARG A 231 -12.71 13.60 -21.51
CA ARG A 231 -13.17 12.48 -22.37
C ARG A 231 -13.86 12.92 -23.65
N LYS A 232 -14.40 14.14 -23.71
CA LYS A 232 -14.96 14.70 -24.96
C LYS A 232 -13.88 14.93 -26.02
N ILE A 233 -12.64 15.13 -25.60
CA ILE A 233 -11.53 15.43 -26.48
C ILE A 233 -11.14 14.18 -27.27
N ARG A 234 -11.39 14.23 -28.59
CA ARG A 234 -10.91 13.21 -29.53
C ARG A 234 -9.45 13.44 -29.81
N ILE A 235 -8.59 12.49 -29.44
CA ILE A 235 -7.13 12.62 -29.58
C ILE A 235 -6.71 12.84 -31.04
N GLN A 236 -7.45 12.32 -32.01
CA GLN A 236 -7.19 12.54 -33.44
C GLN A 236 -7.38 14.01 -33.87
N SER A 237 -8.09 14.81 -33.08
CA SER A 237 -8.31 16.24 -33.28
C SER A 237 -7.31 17.13 -32.52
N VAL A 238 -6.49 16.52 -31.64
CA VAL A 238 -5.39 17.20 -30.95
C VAL A 238 -4.20 17.27 -31.91
N ASP A 239 -3.45 18.37 -31.87
CA ASP A 239 -2.19 18.48 -32.59
C ASP A 239 -1.23 17.37 -32.09
N PRO A 240 -0.58 16.61 -32.99
CA PRO A 240 0.30 15.51 -32.62
C PRO A 240 1.35 15.84 -31.55
N ALA A 241 1.79 17.11 -31.46
CA ALA A 241 2.72 17.57 -30.44
C ALA A 241 2.18 17.45 -29.00
N TYR A 242 0.85 17.40 -28.82
CA TYR A 242 0.19 17.40 -27.50
C TYR A 242 -0.71 16.18 -27.25
N ALA A 243 -0.88 15.32 -28.25
CA ALA A 243 -1.72 14.13 -28.15
C ALA A 243 -1.32 13.24 -26.95
N ALA A 244 -0.02 13.04 -26.72
CA ALA A 244 0.50 12.28 -25.58
C ALA A 244 0.10 12.92 -24.25
N THR A 245 0.17 14.25 -24.16
CA THR A 245 -0.10 15.02 -22.96
C THR A 245 -1.58 15.02 -22.60
N VAL A 246 -2.47 15.10 -23.60
CA VAL A 246 -3.92 14.99 -23.41
C VAL A 246 -4.33 13.56 -23.04
N LEU A 247 -3.74 12.54 -23.67
CA LEU A 247 -3.94 11.14 -23.29
C LEU A 247 -3.55 10.88 -21.83
N GLU A 248 -2.39 11.41 -21.45
CA GLU A 248 -1.93 11.33 -20.07
C GLU A 248 -2.93 12.01 -19.14
N ALA A 249 -3.45 13.20 -19.49
CA ALA A 249 -4.47 13.91 -18.72
C ALA A 249 -5.77 13.13 -18.52
N GLN A 250 -6.27 12.48 -19.58
CA GLN A 250 -7.45 11.62 -19.51
C GLN A 250 -7.24 10.45 -18.54
N SER A 251 -6.15 9.70 -18.73
CA SER A 251 -5.79 8.56 -17.87
C SER A 251 -5.65 8.98 -16.40
N LYS A 252 -4.98 10.11 -16.21
CA LYS A 252 -4.76 10.72 -14.92
C LYS A 252 -6.09 11.11 -14.25
N THR A 253 -6.97 11.84 -14.92
CA THR A 253 -8.24 12.33 -14.31
C THR A 253 -9.20 11.22 -13.99
N GLN A 254 -9.17 10.16 -14.79
CA GLN A 254 -9.83 8.92 -14.43
C GLN A 254 -9.28 8.33 -13.12
N ALA A 255 -7.95 8.20 -12.98
CA ALA A 255 -7.35 7.66 -11.75
C ALA A 255 -7.64 8.52 -10.51
N LEU A 256 -7.69 9.86 -10.65
CA LEU A 256 -8.13 10.74 -9.56
C LEU A 256 -9.61 10.53 -9.22
N SER A 257 -10.48 10.39 -10.23
CA SER A 257 -11.89 10.08 -10.00
C SER A 257 -12.04 8.80 -9.19
N GLU A 258 -11.34 7.73 -9.57
CA GLU A 258 -11.34 6.46 -8.85
C GLU A 258 -10.82 6.64 -7.40
N ALA A 259 -9.74 7.39 -7.20
CA ALA A 259 -9.21 7.69 -5.86
C ALA A 259 -10.20 8.50 -4.99
N MET A 260 -10.91 9.47 -5.58
CA MET A 260 -11.91 10.27 -4.86
C MET A 260 -13.17 9.46 -4.54
N GLU A 261 -13.54 8.48 -5.36
CA GLU A 261 -14.62 7.55 -5.04
C GLU A 261 -14.28 6.71 -3.81
N ILE A 262 -13.05 6.21 -3.74
CA ILE A 262 -12.53 5.48 -2.57
C ILE A 262 -12.55 6.38 -1.33
N LEU A 263 -12.03 7.62 -1.44
CA LEU A 263 -12.02 8.57 -0.32
C LEU A 263 -13.42 8.93 0.16
N GLY A 264 -14.35 9.20 -0.77
CA GLY A 264 -15.75 9.50 -0.45
C GLY A 264 -16.46 8.32 0.21
N GLY A 265 -16.20 7.10 -0.26
CA GLY A 265 -16.69 5.87 0.36
C GLY A 265 -16.16 5.69 1.79
N LEU A 266 -14.86 5.91 1.99
CA LEU A 266 -14.22 5.85 3.30
C LEU A 266 -14.79 6.90 4.25
N ALA A 267 -14.85 8.17 3.85
CA ALA A 267 -15.33 9.26 4.70
C ALA A 267 -16.77 9.06 5.19
N LYS A 268 -17.63 8.41 4.40
CA LYS A 268 -19.01 8.10 4.77
C LYS A 268 -19.14 6.94 5.76
N ARG A 269 -18.18 6.00 5.76
CA ARG A 269 -18.26 4.75 6.52
C ARG A 269 -17.36 4.73 7.75
N LEU A 270 -16.25 5.46 7.70
CA LEU A 270 -15.29 5.54 8.78
C LEU A 270 -15.94 5.99 10.11
N PRO A 271 -16.88 6.95 10.16
CA PRO A 271 -17.56 7.28 11.41
C PRO A 271 -18.32 6.10 12.04
N ASN A 272 -18.96 5.26 11.22
CA ASN A 272 -19.63 4.06 11.73
C ASN A 272 -18.61 3.02 12.22
N ALA A 273 -17.49 2.84 11.51
CA ALA A 273 -16.37 2.03 11.98
C ALA A 273 -15.75 2.57 13.29
N MET A 274 -15.86 3.87 13.54
CA MET A 274 -15.48 4.50 14.80
C MET A 274 -16.55 4.39 15.90
N GLY A 275 -17.71 3.80 15.61
CA GLY A 275 -18.78 3.57 16.59
C GLY A 275 -19.77 4.72 16.78
N PHE A 276 -19.92 5.64 15.80
CA PHE A 276 -20.92 6.72 15.85
C PHE A 276 -22.37 6.27 15.65
N GLY A 277 -22.59 5.04 15.16
CA GLY A 277 -23.92 4.44 15.04
C GLY A 277 -24.20 3.43 16.16
N ILE A 278 -23.45 2.33 16.14
CA ILE A 278 -23.45 1.31 17.19
C ILE A 278 -22.00 1.03 17.62
N PRO A 279 -21.75 0.61 18.87
CA PRO A 279 -20.41 0.19 19.30
C PRO A 279 -19.83 -0.86 18.35
N GLN A 280 -18.55 -0.69 18.01
CA GLN A 280 -17.80 -1.58 17.11
C GLN A 280 -16.76 -2.38 17.91
N HIS A 281 -16.60 -3.65 17.58
CA HIS A 281 -15.64 -4.55 18.23
C HIS A 281 -14.56 -4.96 17.24
N TYR A 282 -13.30 -4.66 17.57
CA TYR A 282 -12.15 -5.01 16.73
C TYR A 282 -11.27 -6.04 17.40
N LEU A 283 -10.96 -7.14 16.71
CA LEU A 283 -10.01 -8.14 17.20
C LEU A 283 -8.59 -7.80 16.76
N PHE A 284 -7.76 -7.42 17.70
CA PHE A 284 -6.33 -7.21 17.51
C PHE A 284 -5.60 -8.54 17.65
N LEU A 285 -4.79 -8.91 16.66
CA LEU A 285 -4.00 -10.13 16.62
C LEU A 285 -2.52 -9.78 16.80
N ASN A 286 -1.92 -10.15 17.93
CA ASN A 286 -0.52 -9.90 18.20
C ASN A 286 0.34 -11.03 17.63
N GLN A 287 1.03 -10.76 16.53
CA GLN A 287 1.75 -11.75 15.74
C GLN A 287 3.26 -11.67 15.98
N ASN A 288 3.83 -12.65 16.69
CA ASN A 288 5.27 -12.72 16.93
C ASN A 288 5.99 -13.22 15.67
N ASN A 289 6.61 -12.29 14.93
CA ASN A 289 7.36 -12.58 13.71
C ASN A 289 8.70 -13.30 13.94
N ASN A 290 9.17 -13.42 15.19
CA ASN A 290 10.31 -14.29 15.52
C ASN A 290 9.94 -15.79 15.40
N GLU A 291 8.64 -16.10 15.41
CA GLU A 291 8.09 -17.42 15.09
C GLU A 291 7.11 -17.25 13.92
N LEU A 292 7.67 -17.17 12.71
CA LEU A 292 6.95 -16.70 11.53
C LEU A 292 5.72 -17.58 11.18
N ARG A 293 4.63 -16.92 10.82
CA ARG A 293 3.46 -17.47 10.15
C ARG A 293 3.12 -16.60 8.94
N PRO A 294 2.36 -17.12 7.96
CA PRO A 294 2.12 -16.48 6.67
C PRO A 294 1.70 -15.01 6.69
N THR A 295 0.87 -14.58 7.66
CA THR A 295 0.38 -13.20 7.71
C THR A 295 1.23 -12.24 8.55
N GLY A 296 2.35 -12.71 9.12
CA GLY A 296 3.23 -11.89 9.95
C GLY A 296 3.91 -12.63 11.09
N GLY A 297 3.24 -13.60 11.73
CA GLY A 297 3.82 -14.30 12.89
C GLY A 297 2.84 -15.12 13.70
N PHE A 298 3.37 -15.87 14.66
CA PHE A 298 2.60 -16.67 15.61
C PHE A 298 1.63 -15.79 16.42
N ILE A 299 0.34 -16.13 16.43
CA ILE A 299 -0.66 -15.37 17.19
C ILE A 299 -0.54 -15.76 18.67
N GLY A 300 0.18 -14.94 19.43
CA GLY A 300 0.41 -15.19 20.86
C GLY A 300 -0.77 -14.74 21.71
N SER A 301 -1.35 -13.59 21.40
CA SER A 301 -2.46 -13.03 22.15
C SER A 301 -3.39 -12.29 21.21
N VAL A 302 -4.61 -12.13 21.67
CA VAL A 302 -5.61 -11.30 21.01
C VAL A 302 -6.13 -10.26 21.98
N ALA A 303 -6.64 -9.15 21.46
CA ALA A 303 -7.38 -8.19 22.26
C ALA A 303 -8.63 -7.74 21.51
N VAL A 304 -9.77 -7.72 22.19
CA VAL A 304 -10.97 -7.07 21.66
C VAL A 304 -10.97 -5.63 22.15
N VAL A 305 -11.05 -4.69 21.21
CA VAL A 305 -11.20 -3.27 21.49
C VAL A 305 -12.61 -2.86 21.07
N GLU A 306 -13.37 -2.35 22.01
CA GLU A 306 -14.68 -1.76 21.77
C GLU A 306 -14.55 -0.25 21.53
N LEU A 307 -15.08 0.23 20.42
CA LEU A 307 -15.16 1.65 20.07
C LEU A 307 -16.60 2.13 20.09
N ALA A 308 -16.87 3.25 20.76
CA ALA A 308 -18.14 3.96 20.68
C ALA A 308 -17.89 5.47 20.55
N HIS A 309 -18.58 6.11 19.61
CA HIS A 309 -18.45 7.54 19.30
C HIS A 309 -16.98 7.99 19.13
N GLY A 310 -16.14 7.15 18.54
CA GLY A 310 -14.71 7.40 18.34
C GLY A 310 -13.82 7.12 19.54
N ASN A 311 -14.37 6.76 20.70
CA ASN A 311 -13.61 6.54 21.92
C ASN A 311 -13.47 5.05 22.22
N ILE A 312 -12.33 4.66 22.81
CA ILE A 312 -12.12 3.31 23.33
C ILE A 312 -12.95 3.15 24.60
N VAL A 313 -13.94 2.26 24.57
CA VAL A 313 -14.83 1.96 25.71
C VAL A 313 -14.23 0.87 26.58
N SER A 314 -13.74 -0.20 25.96
CA SER A 314 -13.19 -1.35 26.66
C SER A 314 -12.08 -2.01 25.85
N ILE A 315 -11.12 -2.62 26.57
CA ILE A 315 -10.09 -3.48 26.00
C ILE A 315 -10.08 -4.76 26.82
N SER A 316 -10.31 -5.90 26.16
CA SER A 316 -10.23 -7.22 26.78
C SER A 316 -9.19 -8.07 26.06
N ALA A 317 -8.13 -8.45 26.77
CA ALA A 317 -7.04 -9.25 26.22
C ALA A 317 -7.15 -10.72 26.60
N ASP A 318 -6.62 -11.58 25.74
CA ASP A 318 -6.61 -13.01 25.92
C ASP A 318 -5.40 -13.69 25.28
N THR A 319 -5.13 -14.93 25.67
CA THR A 319 -4.02 -15.73 25.16
C THR A 319 -4.52 -16.77 24.17
N SER A 320 -3.74 -17.04 23.14
CA SER A 320 -4.06 -18.14 22.22
C SER A 320 -4.13 -19.48 22.94
N GLN A 321 -3.31 -19.72 23.98
CA GLN A 321 -3.39 -20.95 24.78
C GLN A 321 -4.77 -21.21 25.40
N ARG A 322 -5.39 -20.17 25.99
CA ARG A 322 -6.72 -20.29 26.60
C ARG A 322 -7.78 -20.58 25.54
N LEU A 323 -7.76 -19.83 24.44
CA LEU A 323 -8.70 -19.97 23.32
C LEU A 323 -8.57 -21.34 22.65
N ASP A 324 -7.34 -21.75 22.34
CA ASP A 324 -7.00 -23.03 21.74
C ASP A 324 -7.46 -24.21 22.61
N GLY A 325 -7.41 -24.06 23.94
CA GLY A 325 -7.92 -25.06 24.88
C GLY A 325 -9.42 -25.36 24.72
N GLN A 326 -10.19 -24.42 24.17
CA GLN A 326 -11.62 -24.57 23.88
C GLN A 326 -11.90 -25.13 22.48
N ASN A 327 -10.92 -25.09 21.57
CA ASN A 327 -11.08 -25.48 20.16
C ASN A 327 -10.71 -26.94 19.86
N LYS A 328 -10.55 -27.79 20.89
CA LYS A 328 -10.12 -29.21 20.73
C LYS A 328 -11.04 -30.03 19.83
N TYR A 329 -12.30 -29.64 19.72
CA TYR A 329 -13.33 -30.32 18.91
C TYR A 329 -13.86 -29.41 17.79
N SER A 330 -13.06 -28.44 17.35
CA SER A 330 -13.40 -27.59 16.22
C SER A 330 -13.67 -28.44 14.97
N ASP A 331 -14.70 -28.04 14.21
CA ASP A 331 -15.02 -28.58 12.89
C ASP A 331 -14.27 -27.86 11.76
N VAL A 332 -13.42 -26.88 12.09
CA VAL A 332 -12.55 -26.21 11.11
C VAL A 332 -11.49 -27.19 10.64
N PRO A 333 -11.39 -27.48 9.33
CA PRO A 333 -10.39 -28.40 8.81
C PRO A 333 -8.97 -27.95 9.18
N LEU A 334 -8.21 -28.83 9.82
CA LEU A 334 -6.79 -28.61 10.10
C LEU A 334 -5.99 -28.82 8.80
N PRO A 335 -5.25 -27.82 8.30
CA PRO A 335 -4.37 -27.97 7.14
C PRO A 335 -3.42 -29.16 7.28
N ASP A 336 -3.24 -29.93 6.21
CA ASP A 336 -2.45 -31.17 6.25
C ASP A 336 -1.02 -30.99 6.80
N PRO A 337 -0.26 -29.94 6.42
CA PRO A 337 1.07 -29.72 6.99
C PRO A 337 1.05 -29.47 8.51
N LEU A 338 -0.02 -28.87 9.04
CA LEU A 338 -0.14 -28.62 10.48
C LEU A 338 -0.41 -29.91 11.28
N LYS A 339 -0.96 -30.97 10.65
CA LYS A 339 -1.16 -32.28 11.30
C LYS A 339 0.14 -32.91 11.79
N ALA A 340 1.27 -32.51 11.22
CA ALA A 340 2.60 -32.98 11.65
C ALA A 340 3.07 -32.38 12.99
N ILE A 341 2.38 -31.36 13.51
CA ILE A 341 2.78 -30.65 14.75
C ILE A 341 1.66 -30.52 15.79
N THR A 342 0.40 -30.61 15.39
CA THR A 342 -0.75 -30.44 16.27
C THR A 342 -1.90 -31.35 15.86
N ALA A 343 -2.72 -31.74 16.85
CA ALA A 343 -3.90 -32.59 16.63
C ALA A 343 -5.19 -31.79 16.41
N TYR A 344 -5.19 -30.49 16.70
CA TYR A 344 -6.35 -29.62 16.59
C TYR A 344 -5.95 -28.24 16.07
N TYR A 345 -6.90 -27.55 15.46
CA TYR A 345 -6.68 -26.23 14.90
C TYR A 345 -7.01 -25.14 15.93
N GLY A 346 -6.03 -24.29 16.24
CA GLY A 346 -6.15 -23.20 17.20
C GLY A 346 -5.88 -21.84 16.58
N ILE A 347 -6.26 -20.79 17.31
CA ILE A 347 -6.00 -19.39 16.99
C ILE A 347 -4.52 -19.13 16.73
N ARG A 348 -3.63 -19.82 17.45
CA ARG A 348 -2.18 -19.61 17.35
C ARG A 348 -1.60 -19.81 15.94
N ASP A 349 -2.22 -20.69 15.15
CA ASP A 349 -1.83 -21.05 13.77
C ASP A 349 -2.95 -20.74 12.76
N ALA A 350 -4.04 -20.09 13.19
CA ALA A 350 -5.23 -19.82 12.38
C ALA A 350 -4.95 -18.88 11.18
N ASN A 351 -3.82 -18.17 11.21
CA ASN A 351 -3.27 -17.42 10.09
C ASN A 351 -2.42 -18.28 9.14
N TRP A 352 -2.82 -19.54 8.93
CA TRP A 352 -2.17 -20.44 7.98
C TRP A 352 -2.33 -19.98 6.54
N GLU A 353 -3.45 -19.38 6.19
CA GLU A 353 -3.60 -18.82 4.84
C GLU A 353 -2.85 -17.48 4.74
N PRO A 354 -1.99 -17.29 3.73
CA PRO A 354 -1.27 -16.04 3.55
C PRO A 354 -2.19 -14.90 3.09
N ASN A 355 -3.30 -15.21 2.41
CA ASN A 355 -4.32 -14.23 2.10
C ASN A 355 -5.08 -13.88 3.40
N PHE A 356 -4.78 -12.71 3.98
CA PHE A 356 -5.28 -12.36 5.31
C PHE A 356 -6.82 -12.30 5.41
N PRO A 357 -7.58 -11.76 4.43
CA PRO A 357 -9.04 -11.92 4.38
C PRO A 357 -9.52 -13.37 4.49
N THR A 358 -8.82 -14.32 3.86
CA THR A 358 -9.12 -15.75 3.99
C THR A 358 -8.78 -16.27 5.39
N ALA A 359 -7.61 -15.90 5.93
CA ALA A 359 -7.23 -16.25 7.30
C ALA A 359 -8.23 -15.71 8.34
N VAL A 360 -8.76 -14.50 8.15
CA VAL A 360 -9.75 -13.90 9.04
C VAL A 360 -11.02 -14.74 9.15
N GLN A 361 -11.44 -15.44 8.10
CA GLN A 361 -12.59 -16.35 8.18
C GLN A 361 -12.33 -17.51 9.15
N THR A 362 -11.15 -18.12 9.04
CA THR A 362 -10.69 -19.18 9.94
C THR A 362 -10.56 -18.68 11.38
N ILE A 363 -9.91 -17.52 11.57
CA ILE A 363 -9.73 -16.89 12.88
C ILE A 363 -11.08 -16.56 13.52
N SER A 364 -12.02 -15.99 12.75
CA SER A 364 -13.36 -15.63 13.24
C SER A 364 -14.11 -16.85 13.76
N LYS A 365 -14.08 -17.96 13.00
CA LYS A 365 -14.77 -19.19 13.38
C LYS A 365 -14.16 -19.82 14.63
N LEU A 366 -12.83 -19.93 14.69
CA LEU A 366 -12.12 -20.46 15.85
C LEU A 366 -12.27 -19.57 17.08
N TYR A 367 -12.37 -18.25 16.90
CA TYR A 367 -12.54 -17.30 18.00
C TYR A 367 -13.94 -17.44 18.60
N GLN A 368 -14.97 -17.54 17.76
CA GLN A 368 -16.36 -17.76 18.19
C GLN A 368 -16.53 -19.12 18.90
N GLN A 369 -15.92 -20.19 18.36
CA GLN A 369 -15.95 -21.51 18.99
C GLN A 369 -15.28 -21.54 20.37
N ALA A 370 -14.27 -20.69 20.58
CA ALA A 370 -13.61 -20.53 21.87
C ALA A 370 -14.40 -19.66 22.87
N GLY A 371 -15.64 -19.27 22.54
CA GLY A 371 -16.50 -18.41 23.36
C GLY A 371 -16.30 -16.92 23.13
N GLY A 372 -15.56 -16.54 22.08
CA GLY A 372 -15.47 -15.16 21.62
C GLY A 372 -16.76 -14.68 20.93
N GLY A 373 -16.94 -13.37 20.84
CA GLY A 373 -18.06 -12.75 20.13
C GLY A 373 -17.81 -12.60 18.62
N SER A 374 -18.81 -12.07 17.91
CA SER A 374 -18.60 -11.50 16.57
C SER A 374 -17.79 -10.20 16.66
N VAL A 375 -17.01 -9.91 15.62
CA VAL A 375 -16.21 -8.68 15.53
C VAL A 375 -16.46 -8.00 14.19
N ASP A 376 -16.35 -6.67 14.19
CA ASP A 376 -16.59 -5.79 13.05
C ASP A 376 -15.34 -5.57 12.18
N GLY A 377 -14.19 -6.00 12.68
CA GLY A 377 -12.95 -6.06 11.94
C GLY A 377 -11.82 -6.72 12.73
N MET A 378 -10.70 -6.97 12.05
CA MET A 378 -9.50 -7.53 12.64
C MET A 378 -8.28 -6.70 12.26
N ILE A 379 -7.39 -6.47 13.23
CA ILE A 379 -6.12 -5.77 13.02
C ILE A 379 -5.00 -6.69 13.46
N ALA A 380 -4.19 -7.19 12.51
CA ALA A 380 -2.98 -7.91 12.84
C ALA A 380 -1.81 -6.95 12.98
N LEU A 381 -0.96 -7.15 13.98
CA LEU A 381 0.23 -6.33 14.20
C LEU A 381 1.43 -7.15 14.69
N THR A 382 2.61 -6.79 14.20
CA THR A 382 3.89 -7.30 14.68
C THR A 382 4.44 -6.45 15.84
N PRO A 383 5.38 -6.98 16.66
CA PRO A 383 5.93 -6.25 17.81
C PRO A 383 6.59 -4.92 17.44
N GLU A 384 7.05 -4.79 16.20
CA GLU A 384 7.72 -3.61 15.70
C GLU A 384 6.85 -2.35 15.78
N VAL A 385 5.53 -2.49 15.65
CA VAL A 385 4.58 -1.40 15.86
C VAL A 385 4.74 -0.79 17.25
N ILE A 386 4.86 -1.63 18.28
CA ILE A 386 5.07 -1.17 19.66
C ILE A 386 6.47 -0.59 19.82
N THR A 387 7.49 -1.17 19.19
CA THR A 387 8.87 -0.64 19.28
C THR A 387 8.99 0.77 18.71
N ASP A 388 8.31 1.07 17.60
CA ASP A 388 8.30 2.41 17.01
C ASP A 388 7.58 3.40 17.93
N VAL A 389 6.44 3.01 18.49
CA VAL A 389 5.71 3.83 19.46
C VAL A 389 6.56 4.09 20.70
N LEU A 390 7.35 3.13 21.19
CA LEU A 390 8.28 3.34 22.30
C LEU A 390 9.48 4.23 21.92
N ALA A 391 9.92 4.20 20.66
CA ALA A 391 11.02 5.03 20.18
C ALA A 391 10.64 6.53 20.15
N ILE A 392 9.39 6.82 19.80
CA ILE A 392 8.82 8.18 19.83
C ILE A 392 8.40 8.52 21.26
N THR A 393 7.73 7.54 21.85
CA THR A 393 7.31 7.38 23.23
C THR A 393 8.27 7.94 24.25
N GLY A 394 9.42 7.28 24.25
CA GLY A 394 10.27 6.99 25.39
C GLY A 394 9.89 5.65 26.07
N PRO A 395 10.77 5.13 26.93
CA PRO A 395 10.60 3.83 27.59
C PRO A 395 9.53 3.84 28.70
N ILE A 396 8.94 2.68 28.98
CA ILE A 396 7.95 2.46 30.04
C ILE A 396 8.58 1.66 31.18
N ASP A 397 8.43 2.16 32.40
CA ASP A 397 8.86 1.49 33.63
C ASP A 397 7.74 0.57 34.14
N LEU A 398 8.12 -0.66 34.50
CA LEU A 398 7.25 -1.70 35.04
C LEU A 398 7.82 -2.18 36.38
N PRO A 399 7.59 -1.43 37.49
CA PRO A 399 8.23 -1.67 38.77
C PRO A 399 7.95 -3.05 39.36
N GLN A 400 6.73 -3.57 39.17
CA GLN A 400 6.31 -4.88 39.66
C GLN A 400 7.12 -6.04 39.03
N TYR A 401 7.63 -5.84 37.82
CA TYR A 401 8.53 -6.78 37.14
C TYR A 401 10.02 -6.41 37.32
N LYS A 402 10.33 -5.27 37.94
CA LYS A 402 11.68 -4.68 37.98
C LYS A 402 12.28 -4.50 36.58
N LEU A 403 11.44 -4.18 35.61
CA LEU A 403 11.82 -4.00 34.20
C LEU A 403 11.54 -2.58 33.74
N LYS A 404 12.37 -2.14 32.78
CA LYS A 404 12.15 -0.96 31.96
C LYS A 404 12.17 -1.41 30.50
N LEU A 405 11.03 -1.22 29.82
CA LEU A 405 10.83 -1.59 28.43
C LEU A 405 11.08 -0.37 27.54
N SER A 406 12.04 -0.49 26.62
CA SER A 406 12.38 0.51 25.61
C SER A 406 12.24 -0.08 24.22
N ALA A 407 12.29 0.75 23.18
CA ALA A 407 12.24 0.29 21.79
C ALA A 407 13.29 -0.79 21.47
N GLU A 408 14.49 -0.67 22.06
CA GLU A 408 15.62 -1.56 21.79
C GLU A 408 15.52 -2.93 22.48
N ASN A 409 14.78 -3.00 23.58
CA ASN A 409 14.76 -4.16 24.46
C ASN A 409 13.37 -4.79 24.64
N PHE A 410 12.32 -4.17 24.11
CA PHE A 410 10.92 -4.59 24.30
C PHE A 410 10.74 -6.06 23.95
N VAL A 411 11.11 -6.46 22.72
CA VAL A 411 10.94 -7.85 22.24
C VAL A 411 11.73 -8.83 23.10
N GLU A 412 13.04 -8.60 23.29
CA GLU A 412 13.91 -9.51 24.05
C GLU A 412 13.46 -9.67 25.51
N LYS A 413 13.17 -8.56 26.20
CA LYS A 413 12.82 -8.59 27.63
C LYS A 413 11.43 -9.14 27.88
N THR A 414 10.44 -8.78 27.07
CA THR A 414 9.08 -9.34 27.22
C THR A 414 9.10 -10.83 26.95
N GLN A 415 9.81 -11.27 25.91
CA GLN A 415 9.97 -12.69 25.63
C GLN A 415 10.66 -13.42 26.78
N LYS A 416 11.79 -12.90 27.28
CA LYS A 416 12.50 -13.50 28.42
C LYS A 416 11.61 -13.57 29.67
N GLN A 417 10.81 -12.55 29.93
CA GLN A 417 9.88 -12.54 31.05
C GLN A 417 8.83 -13.66 30.90
N ILE A 418 8.15 -13.69 29.76
CA ILE A 418 7.07 -14.65 29.45
C ILE A 418 7.60 -16.09 29.46
N GLU A 419 8.78 -16.31 28.90
CA GLU A 419 9.27 -17.67 28.64
C GLU A 419 10.21 -18.22 29.70
N ILE A 420 10.80 -17.39 30.58
CA ILE A 420 11.77 -17.87 31.59
C ILE A 420 11.33 -17.47 32.99
N ALA A 421 11.05 -16.19 33.21
CA ALA A 421 10.79 -15.67 34.55
C ALA A 421 9.41 -16.10 35.09
N ASP A 422 8.38 -16.11 34.24
CA ASP A 422 7.00 -16.38 34.66
C ASP A 422 6.59 -17.85 34.63
N GLN A 423 7.44 -18.78 34.14
CA GLN A 423 7.09 -20.20 34.04
C GLN A 423 6.63 -20.84 35.36
N ASN A 424 6.97 -20.25 36.51
CA ASN A 424 6.62 -20.77 37.85
C ASN A 424 5.99 -19.72 38.79
N LEU A 425 5.70 -18.50 38.33
CA LEU A 425 5.32 -17.38 39.21
C LEU A 425 3.88 -16.88 39.02
N HIS A 426 3.29 -17.06 37.84
CA HIS A 426 1.95 -16.55 37.52
C HIS A 426 1.14 -17.59 36.75
N ASP A 427 -0.17 -17.65 36.99
CA ASP A 427 -1.11 -18.49 36.22
C ASP A 427 -1.18 -18.08 34.73
N ASN A 428 -0.73 -16.86 34.39
CA ASN A 428 -0.69 -16.32 33.04
C ASN A 428 0.68 -15.68 32.70
N PRO A 429 1.57 -16.39 31.99
CA PRO A 429 2.89 -15.87 31.62
C PRO A 429 2.88 -14.60 30.76
N LYS A 430 1.74 -14.24 30.14
CA LYS A 430 1.58 -13.02 29.33
C LYS A 430 1.04 -11.82 30.12
N GLN A 431 0.96 -11.92 31.45
CA GLN A 431 0.47 -10.83 32.31
C GLN A 431 1.27 -9.54 32.14
N ILE A 432 2.58 -9.61 31.89
CA ILE A 432 3.41 -8.42 31.61
C ILE A 432 2.87 -7.57 30.44
N LEU A 433 2.33 -8.21 29.40
CA LEU A 433 1.76 -7.49 28.25
C LEU A 433 0.42 -6.84 28.60
N ILE A 434 -0.37 -7.49 29.45
CA ILE A 434 -1.65 -6.98 29.96
C ILE A 434 -1.40 -5.75 30.85
N ASP A 435 -0.39 -5.79 31.72
CA ASP A 435 -0.03 -4.67 32.59
C ASP A 435 0.62 -3.51 31.82
N PHE A 436 1.37 -3.83 30.76
CA PHE A 436 2.03 -2.84 29.90
C PHE A 436 1.06 -2.03 29.05
N MET A 437 0.02 -2.68 28.50
CA MET A 437 -0.86 -2.07 27.50
C MET A 437 -1.59 -0.80 27.99
N PRO A 438 -2.19 -0.75 29.21
CA PRO A 438 -2.81 0.47 29.72
C PRO A 438 -1.83 1.64 29.84
N ILE A 439 -0.57 1.37 30.21
CA ILE A 439 0.45 2.42 30.35
C ILE A 439 0.84 2.96 28.96
N LEU A 440 0.98 2.08 27.97
CA LEU A 440 1.22 2.48 26.58
C LEU A 440 0.04 3.31 26.04
N MET A 441 -1.19 2.88 26.27
CA MET A 441 -2.39 3.61 25.85
C MET A 441 -2.47 5.00 26.50
N ASN A 442 -2.22 5.11 27.81
CA ASN A 442 -2.18 6.41 28.49
C ASN A 442 -1.12 7.34 27.90
N ARG A 443 0.03 6.80 27.47
CA ARG A 443 1.09 7.57 26.83
C ARG A 443 0.69 8.06 25.43
N LEU A 444 0.04 7.19 24.65
CA LEU A 444 -0.54 7.57 23.36
C LEU A 444 -1.60 8.66 23.52
N MET A 445 -2.46 8.54 24.53
CA MET A 445 -3.47 9.55 24.85
C MET A 445 -2.89 10.86 25.38
N SER A 446 -1.64 10.85 25.84
CA SER A 446 -0.97 12.05 26.35
C SER A 446 0.04 12.63 25.35
N ALA A 447 0.14 12.05 24.15
CA ALA A 447 1.12 12.44 23.15
C ALA A 447 0.81 13.83 22.57
N ASN A 448 1.86 14.62 22.36
CA ASN A 448 1.74 15.94 21.76
C ASN A 448 1.59 15.88 20.23
N SER A 449 1.22 16.99 19.59
CA SER A 449 0.99 17.03 18.13
C SER A 449 2.19 16.53 17.29
N ARG A 450 3.43 16.75 17.74
CA ARG A 450 4.63 16.23 17.08
C ARG A 450 4.76 14.73 17.25
N GLU A 451 4.58 14.20 18.46
CA GLU A 451 4.64 12.75 18.73
C GLU A 451 3.57 12.03 17.93
N LEU A 452 2.34 12.53 17.89
CA LEU A 452 1.25 11.95 17.13
C LEU A 452 1.53 11.93 15.62
N ARG A 453 2.13 12.99 15.06
CA ARG A 453 2.57 12.99 13.65
C ARG A 453 3.59 11.89 13.38
N LEU A 454 4.57 11.72 14.28
CA LEU A 454 5.59 10.68 14.16
C LEU A 454 4.97 9.27 14.30
N ILE A 455 4.02 9.10 15.23
CA ILE A 455 3.29 7.85 15.42
C ILE A 455 2.48 7.54 14.16
N GLY A 456 1.70 8.49 13.64
CA GLY A 456 0.93 8.32 12.41
C GLY A 456 1.81 7.95 11.21
N GLN A 457 2.98 8.60 11.08
CA GLN A 457 3.95 8.26 10.03
C GLN A 457 4.53 6.85 10.19
N SER A 458 4.87 6.45 11.43
CA SER A 458 5.32 5.09 11.72
C SER A 458 4.23 4.06 11.39
N LEU A 459 2.99 4.26 11.85
CA LEU A 459 1.87 3.36 11.58
C LEU A 459 1.61 3.22 10.07
N PHE A 460 1.66 4.33 9.33
CA PHE A 460 1.57 4.30 7.87
C PHE A 460 2.68 3.45 7.24
N ASN A 461 3.93 3.64 7.68
CA ASN A 461 5.05 2.82 7.21
C ASN A 461 4.85 1.33 7.54
N ARG A 462 4.29 1.01 8.71
CA ARG A 462 3.98 -0.36 9.13
C ARG A 462 2.87 -1.00 8.29
N LEU A 463 1.84 -0.25 7.92
CA LEU A 463 0.81 -0.69 6.95
C LEU A 463 1.41 -0.97 5.56
N MET A 464 2.31 -0.09 5.10
CA MET A 464 2.99 -0.28 3.82
C MET A 464 3.92 -1.49 3.81
N ASN A 465 4.59 -1.75 4.93
CA ASN A 465 5.50 -2.88 5.11
C ASN A 465 4.81 -4.20 5.51
N LYS A 466 3.48 -4.19 5.68
CA LYS A 466 2.68 -5.36 6.12
C LYS A 466 2.99 -5.82 7.55
N ASP A 467 3.55 -4.94 8.36
CA ASP A 467 3.64 -5.11 9.82
C ASP A 467 2.29 -4.85 10.51
N ILE A 468 1.38 -4.15 9.82
CA ILE A 468 -0.03 -4.01 10.19
C ILE A 468 -0.88 -4.48 9.01
N LEU A 469 -1.85 -5.35 9.29
CA LEU A 469 -2.90 -5.73 8.34
C LEU A 469 -4.26 -5.37 8.95
N ILE A 470 -5.17 -4.87 8.13
CA ILE A 470 -6.50 -4.43 8.55
C ILE A 470 -7.55 -5.12 7.68
N TYR A 471 -8.50 -5.78 8.34
CA TYR A 471 -9.70 -6.31 7.72
C TYR A 471 -10.95 -5.69 8.35
N PHE A 472 -11.94 -5.33 7.53
CA PHE A 472 -13.27 -4.91 7.98
C PHE A 472 -14.36 -5.89 7.53
N SER A 473 -15.33 -6.13 8.41
CA SER A 473 -16.54 -6.89 8.07
C SER A 473 -17.48 -6.08 7.15
N ASP A 474 -17.37 -4.74 7.11
CA ASP A 474 -18.03 -3.90 6.10
C ASP A 474 -17.34 -4.10 4.73
N PRO A 475 -18.03 -4.66 3.72
CA PRO A 475 -17.41 -5.00 2.43
C PRO A 475 -16.86 -3.80 1.66
N GLN A 476 -17.42 -2.59 1.89
CA GLN A 476 -16.96 -1.39 1.21
C GLN A 476 -15.71 -0.83 1.88
N LEU A 477 -15.62 -0.86 3.22
CA LEU A 477 -14.38 -0.52 3.90
C LEU A 477 -13.27 -1.53 3.57
N GLU A 478 -13.60 -2.82 3.51
CA GLU A 478 -12.63 -3.84 3.15
C GLU A 478 -12.10 -3.65 1.73
N LYS A 479 -12.97 -3.30 0.77
CA LYS A 479 -12.53 -2.94 -0.58
C LYS A 479 -11.55 -1.78 -0.59
N VAL A 480 -11.71 -0.79 0.30
CA VAL A 480 -10.73 0.29 0.46
C VAL A 480 -9.41 -0.26 1.01
N MET A 481 -9.44 -1.13 2.02
CA MET A 481 -8.22 -1.75 2.57
C MET A 481 -7.47 -2.56 1.51
N ALA A 482 -8.19 -3.32 0.68
CA ALA A 482 -7.65 -4.07 -0.45
C ALA A 482 -6.95 -3.15 -1.47
N ILE A 483 -7.61 -2.06 -1.89
CA ILE A 483 -7.03 -1.11 -2.85
C ILE A 483 -5.77 -0.43 -2.29
N LEU A 484 -5.78 -0.06 -1.00
CA LEU A 484 -4.61 0.49 -0.31
C LEU A 484 -3.52 -0.58 -0.05
N GLY A 485 -3.85 -1.86 -0.28
CA GLY A 485 -3.02 -3.01 0.03
C GLY A 485 -2.89 -3.30 1.51
N TRP A 486 -3.68 -2.67 2.38
CA TRP A 486 -3.65 -2.84 3.84
C TRP A 486 -4.36 -4.13 4.30
N SER A 487 -5.18 -4.73 3.45
CA SER A 487 -5.83 -6.01 3.75
C SER A 487 -4.87 -7.19 3.77
N GLY A 488 -3.69 -7.11 3.14
CA GLY A 488 -2.80 -8.28 3.05
C GLY A 488 -3.33 -9.40 2.16
N GLU A 489 -4.18 -9.06 1.18
CA GLU A 489 -4.70 -10.03 0.21
C GLU A 489 -3.62 -10.52 -0.77
N ILE A 490 -3.75 -11.77 -1.22
CA ILE A 490 -3.03 -12.22 -2.40
C ILE A 490 -3.63 -11.54 -3.61
N LYS A 491 -2.79 -10.82 -4.34
CA LYS A 491 -3.27 -10.00 -5.46
C LYS A 491 -3.72 -10.87 -6.63
N VAL A 492 -4.87 -10.50 -7.18
CA VAL A 492 -5.32 -11.00 -8.48
C VAL A 492 -4.48 -10.35 -9.58
N THR A 493 -3.91 -11.17 -10.44
CA THR A 493 -3.05 -10.72 -11.53
C THR A 493 -3.80 -10.76 -12.86
N PRO A 494 -3.61 -9.77 -13.76
CA PRO A 494 -4.10 -9.87 -15.12
C PRO A 494 -3.53 -11.10 -15.85
N PRO A 495 -4.17 -11.55 -16.95
CA PRO A 495 -3.59 -12.58 -17.81
C PRO A 495 -2.17 -12.22 -18.26
N ALA A 496 -1.31 -13.22 -18.42
CA ALA A 496 0.09 -13.07 -18.82
C ALA A 496 0.93 -12.13 -17.92
N THR A 497 0.59 -12.05 -16.63
CA THR A 497 1.40 -11.39 -15.59
C THR A 497 2.07 -12.47 -14.74
N ASP A 498 3.37 -12.34 -14.51
CA ASP A 498 4.10 -13.24 -13.62
C ASP A 498 3.89 -12.84 -12.16
N TYR A 499 4.04 -13.82 -11.28
CA TYR A 499 3.77 -13.71 -9.86
C TYR A 499 4.74 -14.57 -9.08
N LEU A 500 5.37 -14.00 -8.05
CA LEU A 500 6.19 -14.75 -7.12
C LEU A 500 5.89 -14.28 -5.70
N TYR A 501 5.40 -15.20 -4.88
CA TYR A 501 5.28 -14.94 -3.44
C TYR A 501 5.73 -16.17 -2.65
N VAL A 502 6.83 -16.01 -1.91
CA VAL A 502 7.43 -17.05 -1.06
C VAL A 502 6.92 -16.84 0.36
N VAL A 503 6.21 -17.84 0.87
CA VAL A 503 5.52 -17.83 2.16
C VAL A 503 6.17 -18.85 3.07
N GLU A 504 6.48 -18.43 4.30
CA GLU A 504 7.11 -19.27 5.32
C GLU A 504 6.16 -19.48 6.51
N ALA A 505 6.18 -20.69 7.05
CA ALA A 505 5.57 -21.04 8.32
C ALA A 505 6.60 -21.78 9.18
N ASN A 506 7.16 -21.12 10.19
CA ASN A 506 8.11 -21.74 11.12
C ASN A 506 7.38 -22.55 12.19
N LEU A 507 7.28 -23.84 11.96
CA LEU A 507 6.57 -24.82 12.78
C LEU A 507 7.51 -25.57 13.75
N GLY A 508 8.72 -25.03 14.00
CA GLY A 508 9.70 -25.62 14.91
C GLY A 508 9.50 -25.29 16.40
N GLY A 509 8.57 -24.39 16.73
CA GLY A 509 8.28 -23.95 18.11
C GLY A 509 9.31 -22.99 18.74
N ASN A 510 10.46 -22.79 18.07
CA ASN A 510 11.51 -21.85 18.48
C ASN A 510 11.34 -20.49 17.78
N LYS A 511 11.94 -19.45 18.36
CA LYS A 511 11.89 -18.07 17.84
C LYS A 511 13.01 -17.82 16.84
N SER A 512 13.33 -18.85 16.06
CA SER A 512 14.47 -18.88 15.16
C SER A 512 14.27 -18.10 13.87
N SER A 513 13.04 -17.69 13.54
CA SER A 513 12.79 -16.89 12.32
C SER A 513 13.54 -15.55 12.34
N ALA A 514 13.77 -14.99 13.54
CA ALA A 514 14.58 -13.79 13.76
C ALA A 514 16.05 -13.96 13.36
N SER A 515 16.54 -15.20 13.36
CA SER A 515 17.91 -15.59 13.07
C SER A 515 18.11 -16.08 11.63
N ILE A 516 17.07 -16.06 10.78
CA ILE A 516 17.17 -16.47 9.38
C ILE A 516 17.42 -15.26 8.48
N VAL A 517 18.44 -15.33 7.63
CA VAL A 517 18.70 -14.40 6.54
C VAL A 517 18.25 -15.05 5.23
N ARG A 518 17.46 -14.33 4.42
CA ARG A 518 16.97 -14.80 3.11
C ARG A 518 17.61 -14.04 1.96
N GLU A 519 17.96 -14.74 0.91
CA GLU A 519 18.35 -14.17 -0.38
C GLU A 519 17.64 -14.92 -1.50
N ALA A 520 17.03 -14.22 -2.45
CA ALA A 520 16.32 -14.84 -3.57
C ALA A 520 16.84 -14.32 -4.92
N SER A 521 16.90 -15.21 -5.91
CA SER A 521 17.26 -14.88 -7.30
C SER A 521 16.44 -15.72 -8.27
N ILE A 522 16.04 -15.12 -9.39
CA ILE A 522 15.37 -15.83 -10.48
C ILE A 522 16.26 -15.76 -11.72
N VAL A 523 16.49 -16.91 -12.35
CA VAL A 523 17.15 -17.04 -13.66
C VAL A 523 16.11 -17.48 -14.67
N ARG A 524 16.03 -16.77 -15.79
CA ARG A 524 15.05 -17.01 -16.85
C ARG A 524 15.68 -17.44 -18.16
N GLU A 525 15.15 -18.52 -18.73
CA GLU A 525 15.45 -18.98 -20.09
C GLU A 525 14.21 -18.76 -20.99
N LEU A 526 14.41 -17.98 -22.07
CA LEU A 526 13.38 -17.72 -23.08
C LEU A 526 13.63 -18.60 -24.30
N LYS A 527 12.72 -19.53 -24.60
CA LYS A 527 12.76 -20.32 -25.82
C LYS A 527 11.80 -19.71 -26.85
N LEU A 528 12.35 -18.98 -27.81
CA LEU A 528 11.57 -18.43 -28.92
C LEU A 528 11.16 -19.53 -29.90
N ALA A 529 9.89 -19.53 -30.29
CA ALA A 529 9.35 -20.40 -31.31
C ALA A 529 10.03 -20.14 -32.67
N THR A 530 10.87 -21.06 -33.13
CA THR A 530 11.47 -21.00 -34.49
C THR A 530 10.67 -21.77 -35.53
N GLN A 531 9.59 -22.44 -35.12
CA GLN A 531 8.69 -23.21 -36.00
C GLN A 531 7.23 -22.84 -35.75
N ILE A 532 6.44 -22.88 -36.81
CA ILE A 532 5.04 -22.42 -36.92
C ILE A 532 4.08 -23.12 -35.92
N PHE A 533 4.52 -24.16 -35.20
CA PHE A 533 3.65 -25.02 -34.37
C PHE A 533 4.04 -25.18 -32.89
N ALA A 534 5.04 -24.45 -32.37
CA ALA A 534 5.35 -24.49 -30.93
C ALA A 534 5.29 -23.07 -30.34
N PRO A 535 4.47 -22.78 -29.31
CA PRO A 535 4.50 -21.47 -28.66
C PRO A 535 5.84 -21.23 -27.97
N ALA A 536 6.25 -19.97 -27.85
CA ALA A 536 7.45 -19.61 -27.10
C ALA A 536 7.28 -19.98 -25.62
N GLU A 537 8.28 -20.62 -25.02
CA GLU A 537 8.24 -21.11 -23.64
C GLU A 537 9.14 -20.24 -22.75
N ILE A 538 8.65 -19.88 -21.57
CA ILE A 538 9.43 -19.19 -20.54
C ILE A 538 9.70 -20.19 -19.41
N LYS A 539 10.97 -20.54 -19.22
CA LYS A 539 11.41 -21.40 -18.11
C LYS A 539 12.12 -20.54 -17.08
N ASP A 540 11.69 -20.66 -15.84
CA ASP A 540 12.28 -19.97 -14.70
C ASP A 540 12.89 -20.95 -13.72
N SER A 541 13.99 -20.52 -13.12
CA SER A 541 14.67 -21.17 -12.01
C SER A 541 14.72 -20.18 -10.85
N LEU A 542 13.88 -20.43 -9.85
CA LEU A 542 13.90 -19.68 -8.59
C LEU A 542 14.90 -20.35 -7.65
N THR A 543 15.89 -19.58 -7.20
CA THR A 543 16.78 -19.96 -6.10
C THR A 543 16.48 -19.11 -4.88
N VAL A 544 16.27 -19.74 -3.72
CA VAL A 544 16.20 -19.04 -2.42
C VAL A 544 17.20 -19.64 -1.45
N ARG A 545 18.09 -18.81 -0.93
CA ARG A 545 19.12 -19.16 0.03
C ARG A 545 18.71 -18.69 1.42
N TYR A 546 18.70 -19.62 2.36
CA TYR A 546 18.41 -19.38 3.77
C TYR A 546 19.67 -19.63 4.59
N THR A 547 20.12 -18.63 5.34
CA THR A 547 21.25 -18.75 6.28
C THR A 547 20.76 -18.52 7.70
N HIS A 548 20.96 -19.50 8.58
CA HIS A 548 20.65 -19.37 10.00
C HIS A 548 21.84 -18.77 10.75
N THR A 549 21.81 -17.47 11.04
CA THR A 549 22.89 -16.75 11.74
C THR A 549 22.86 -16.90 13.25
N GLY A 550 21.81 -17.52 13.76
CA GLY A 550 21.59 -17.76 15.18
C GLY A 550 22.33 -18.95 15.79
N THR A 551 21.94 -19.31 17.00
CA THR A 551 22.56 -20.37 17.83
C THR A 551 21.51 -21.36 18.33
N ALA A 552 21.92 -22.53 18.83
CA ALA A 552 21.01 -23.48 19.47
C ALA A 552 20.60 -23.08 20.91
N LYS A 553 20.69 -21.78 21.26
CA LYS A 553 20.36 -21.29 22.61
C LYS A 553 18.98 -20.68 22.60
N PHE A 554 18.14 -21.13 23.54
CA PHE A 554 16.82 -20.57 23.77
C PHE A 554 16.86 -19.03 23.83
N PRO A 555 15.95 -18.33 23.13
CA PRO A 555 14.77 -18.88 22.46
C PRO A 555 14.98 -19.30 21.00
N ASP A 556 16.23 -19.26 20.53
CA ASP A 556 16.63 -19.70 19.22
C ASP A 556 16.87 -21.21 19.18
N GLY A 557 16.91 -21.79 17.98
CA GLY A 557 17.00 -23.24 17.78
C GLY A 557 16.75 -23.62 16.34
N VAL A 558 16.54 -24.91 16.08
CA VAL A 558 16.24 -25.41 14.73
C VAL A 558 15.03 -24.67 14.15
N ASN A 559 15.16 -24.15 12.92
CA ASN A 559 14.06 -23.56 12.16
C ASN A 559 13.45 -24.65 11.28
N ARG A 560 12.27 -25.14 11.66
CA ARG A 560 11.54 -26.13 10.86
C ARG A 560 10.43 -25.42 10.12
N ASN A 561 10.65 -25.15 8.84
CA ASN A 561 9.79 -24.31 8.03
C ASN A 561 8.96 -25.16 7.06
N TYR A 562 7.70 -24.81 6.88
CA TYR A 562 6.92 -25.25 5.72
C TYR A 562 6.82 -24.07 4.76
N ILE A 563 7.51 -24.19 3.63
CA ILE A 563 7.61 -23.15 2.61
C ILE A 563 6.55 -23.40 1.56
N ARG A 564 5.85 -22.34 1.15
CA ARG A 564 4.96 -22.34 -0.02
C ARG A 564 5.40 -21.26 -0.99
N VAL A 565 5.49 -21.59 -2.28
CA VAL A 565 5.79 -20.63 -3.34
C VAL A 565 4.57 -20.52 -4.25
N TYR A 566 4.00 -19.32 -4.31
CA TYR A 566 2.86 -18.97 -5.14
C TYR A 566 3.35 -18.40 -6.46
N LEU A 567 2.95 -19.05 -7.55
CA LEU A 567 3.31 -18.77 -8.94
C LEU A 567 2.05 -18.48 -9.77
N PRO A 568 2.17 -17.98 -11.01
CA PRO A 568 1.00 -17.76 -11.85
C PRO A 568 0.17 -19.04 -12.00
N MET A 569 -1.16 -18.91 -12.00
CA MET A 569 -2.05 -20.05 -12.17
C MET A 569 -1.73 -20.79 -13.48
N GLY A 570 -1.46 -22.09 -13.37
CA GLY A 570 -1.08 -22.94 -14.49
C GLY A 570 0.43 -23.05 -14.72
N ALA A 571 1.26 -22.41 -13.88
CA ALA A 571 2.70 -22.66 -13.89
C ALA A 571 2.97 -24.15 -13.66
N HIS A 572 3.87 -24.73 -14.47
CA HIS A 572 4.17 -26.14 -14.43
C HIS A 572 5.53 -26.35 -13.75
N ILE A 573 5.52 -26.89 -12.54
CA ILE A 573 6.75 -27.23 -11.79
C ILE A 573 7.43 -28.41 -12.47
N THR A 574 8.70 -28.24 -12.82
CA THR A 574 9.51 -29.29 -13.46
C THR A 574 10.47 -29.94 -12.48
N GLU A 575 10.96 -29.20 -11.48
CA GLU A 575 11.89 -29.71 -10.48
C GLU A 575 11.86 -28.88 -9.20
N THR A 576 12.11 -29.54 -8.07
CA THR A 576 12.32 -28.93 -6.76
C THR A 576 13.52 -29.59 -6.07
N LEU A 577 14.54 -28.82 -5.71
CA LEU A 577 15.76 -29.28 -5.04
C LEU A 577 16.05 -28.48 -3.77
N GLY A 578 16.74 -29.12 -2.81
CA GLY A 578 17.23 -28.48 -1.57
C GLY A 578 16.28 -28.54 -0.37
N GLN A 579 15.04 -28.97 -0.58
CA GLN A 579 14.08 -29.30 0.47
C GLN A 579 14.52 -30.52 1.31
N ASP A 580 13.86 -30.77 2.44
CA ASP A 580 14.17 -31.93 3.28
C ASP A 580 13.94 -33.25 2.53
N ALA A 581 14.83 -34.23 2.71
CA ALA A 581 14.88 -35.43 1.86
C ALA A 581 13.58 -36.26 1.82
N ASP A 582 12.84 -36.32 2.94
CA ASP A 582 11.60 -37.08 3.08
C ASP A 582 10.34 -36.23 2.88
N THR A 583 10.48 -34.97 2.43
CA THR A 583 9.29 -34.13 2.20
C THR A 583 8.56 -34.59 0.95
N GLN A 584 7.25 -34.74 1.09
CA GLN A 584 6.37 -34.72 -0.06
C GLN A 584 6.32 -33.29 -0.61
N ILE A 585 6.35 -33.16 -1.95
CA ILE A 585 6.10 -31.88 -2.62
C ILE A 585 4.60 -31.77 -2.83
N ASP A 586 4.00 -30.77 -2.21
CA ASP A 586 2.58 -30.48 -2.33
C ASP A 586 2.38 -29.48 -3.46
N ILE A 587 1.71 -29.88 -4.54
CA ILE A 587 1.35 -28.98 -5.63
C ILE A 587 -0.17 -28.83 -5.62
N ASP A 588 -0.64 -27.61 -5.42
CA ASP A 588 -2.06 -27.28 -5.34
C ASP A 588 -2.35 -25.95 -6.03
N SER A 589 -3.61 -25.51 -5.96
CA SER A 589 -4.07 -24.20 -6.40
C SER A 589 -4.78 -23.48 -5.26
N SER A 590 -4.33 -22.26 -4.95
CA SER A 590 -5.00 -21.37 -3.99
C SER A 590 -4.94 -19.93 -4.48
N ASP A 591 -5.96 -19.12 -4.17
CA ASP A 591 -6.00 -17.68 -4.45
C ASP A 591 -5.67 -17.30 -5.92
N GLY A 592 -6.09 -18.17 -6.85
CA GLY A 592 -5.80 -17.98 -8.27
C GLY A 592 -4.32 -18.10 -8.62
N LYS A 593 -3.56 -18.95 -7.90
CA LYS A 593 -2.13 -19.24 -8.09
C LYS A 593 -1.87 -20.74 -8.10
N THR A 594 -0.82 -21.16 -8.80
CA THR A 594 -0.21 -22.47 -8.57
C THR A 594 0.66 -22.37 -7.32
N VAL A 595 0.52 -23.30 -6.38
CA VAL A 595 1.27 -23.31 -5.12
C VAL A 595 2.12 -24.56 -5.06
N VAL A 596 3.42 -24.40 -4.77
CA VAL A 596 4.32 -25.51 -4.44
C VAL A 596 4.76 -25.42 -2.99
N GLY A 597 4.49 -26.46 -2.21
CA GLY A 597 4.71 -26.56 -0.77
C GLY A 597 5.69 -27.67 -0.40
N PHE A 598 6.58 -27.43 0.56
CA PHE A 598 7.53 -28.43 1.07
C PHE A 598 8.14 -28.03 2.41
N TRP A 599 8.67 -29.02 3.13
CA TRP A 599 9.42 -28.81 4.37
C TRP A 599 10.88 -28.44 4.09
N LEU A 600 11.38 -27.49 4.89
CA LEU A 600 12.78 -27.11 4.94
C LEU A 600 13.20 -26.91 6.40
N THR A 601 14.11 -27.76 6.87
CA THR A 601 14.69 -27.64 8.22
C THR A 601 16.07 -27.00 8.12
N ILE A 602 16.31 -25.90 8.84
CA ILE A 602 17.58 -25.18 8.83
C ILE A 602 18.11 -25.17 10.26
N ASN A 603 19.25 -25.82 10.48
CA ASN A 603 19.92 -25.85 11.77
C ASN A 603 20.67 -24.53 12.03
N PRO A 604 20.94 -24.19 13.29
CA PRO A 604 21.79 -23.05 13.60
C PRO A 604 23.15 -23.10 12.89
N SER A 605 23.58 -21.95 12.35
CA SER A 605 24.80 -21.80 11.55
C SER A 605 24.81 -22.56 10.20
N GLU A 606 23.70 -23.19 9.82
CA GLU A 606 23.53 -23.83 8.52
C GLU A 606 23.13 -22.80 7.44
N THR A 607 23.52 -23.08 6.20
CA THR A 607 22.94 -22.43 5.02
C THR A 607 22.35 -23.51 4.13
N LYS A 608 21.07 -23.35 3.75
CA LYS A 608 20.40 -24.18 2.75
C LYS A 608 19.98 -23.34 1.56
N GLU A 609 19.94 -23.96 0.41
CA GLU A 609 19.50 -23.35 -0.83
C GLU A 609 18.42 -24.23 -1.45
N ILE A 610 17.29 -23.62 -1.79
CA ILE A 610 16.22 -24.26 -2.56
C ILE A 610 16.31 -23.82 -4.01
N ASN A 611 16.05 -24.73 -4.94
CA ASN A 611 15.91 -24.43 -6.35
C ASN A 611 14.58 -25.00 -6.88
N ILE A 612 13.77 -24.16 -7.50
CA ILE A 612 12.49 -24.54 -8.10
C ILE A 612 12.52 -24.15 -9.57
N ASN A 613 12.45 -25.17 -10.44
CA ASN A 613 12.35 -24.98 -11.87
C ASN A 613 10.89 -25.11 -12.30
N TYR A 614 10.42 -24.17 -13.11
CA TYR A 614 9.05 -24.16 -13.59
C TYR A 614 8.91 -23.47 -14.95
N THR A 615 7.84 -23.80 -15.67
CA THR A 615 7.45 -23.15 -16.91
C THR A 615 6.25 -22.24 -16.65
N LEU A 616 6.29 -21.00 -17.15
CA LEU A 616 5.16 -20.07 -17.04
C LEU A 616 4.00 -20.44 -17.98
N PRO A 617 2.75 -20.17 -17.57
CA PRO A 617 1.55 -20.52 -18.34
C PRO A 617 1.25 -19.58 -19.51
N PHE A 618 2.21 -18.74 -19.90
CA PHE A 618 2.05 -17.76 -20.97
C PHE A 618 3.36 -17.51 -21.71
N ALA A 619 3.23 -16.99 -22.92
CA ALA A 619 4.35 -16.60 -23.78
C ALA A 619 4.51 -15.07 -23.82
N LEU A 620 5.72 -14.60 -24.13
CA LEU A 620 5.96 -13.18 -24.43
C LEU A 620 5.64 -12.88 -25.89
N ASN A 621 4.81 -11.86 -26.12
CA ASN A 621 4.55 -11.33 -27.45
C ASN A 621 5.58 -10.25 -27.79
N PHE A 622 6.44 -10.55 -28.77
CA PHE A 622 7.45 -9.61 -29.25
C PHE A 622 6.91 -8.74 -30.38
N THR A 623 7.01 -7.42 -30.24
CA THR A 623 6.74 -6.43 -31.29
C THR A 623 7.99 -5.61 -31.52
N ASN A 624 8.51 -5.57 -32.75
CA ASN A 624 9.76 -4.88 -33.09
C ASN A 624 10.96 -5.28 -32.18
N GLY A 625 11.05 -6.57 -31.83
CA GLY A 625 12.11 -7.09 -30.97
C GLY A 625 11.99 -6.74 -29.48
N LYS A 626 10.88 -6.13 -29.05
CA LYS A 626 10.59 -5.81 -27.64
C LYS A 626 9.36 -6.56 -27.15
N ALA A 627 9.37 -6.98 -25.90
CA ALA A 627 8.21 -7.54 -25.21
C ALA A 627 8.06 -6.85 -23.85
N ASN A 628 6.80 -6.65 -23.43
CA ASN A 628 6.50 -6.20 -22.08
C ASN A 628 6.41 -7.42 -21.17
N TYR A 629 7.05 -7.33 -20.01
CA TYR A 629 7.03 -8.37 -19.01
C TYR A 629 6.83 -7.73 -17.64
N ASN A 630 5.93 -8.31 -16.83
CA ASN A 630 5.60 -7.81 -15.51
C ASN A 630 5.74 -8.96 -14.51
N LEU A 631 6.64 -8.79 -13.54
CA LEU A 631 6.78 -9.67 -12.37
C LEU A 631 6.20 -8.97 -11.15
N GLN A 632 5.18 -9.59 -10.58
CA GLN A 632 4.62 -9.15 -9.33
C GLN A 632 5.21 -9.96 -8.18
N VAL A 633 5.86 -9.27 -7.23
CA VAL A 633 6.51 -9.86 -6.04
C VAL A 633 5.89 -9.33 -4.77
#